data_AF-A0A1H6FL77-F1
#
_entry.id   AF-A0A1H6FL77-F1
#
_cell.length_a   1.000
_cell.length_b   1.000
_cell.length_c   1.000
_cell.angle_alpha   90.00
_cell.angle_beta   90.00
_cell.angle_gamma   90.00
#
_symmetry.space_group_name_H-M   'P 1'
#
loop_
_entity.id
_entity.type
_entity.pdbx_description
1 polymer ?
#
loop_
_entity_poly.entity_id
_entity_poly.type
_entity_poly.pdbx_seq_one_letter_code
_entity_poly.pdbx_strand_id
1 'polypeptide(L)'
;MAKARVAVLISGAGTNMAALLYAAKATDCPYKLVFVGSNDPDAPGLAIADAEGIATWALSHKGMNRDAFDALVDEQLRAAGAEFVALAGYMRILSDDFVGRWAGKMLNIHPSLLPLYKGLNTHSQAIDAGDKFGGCSVHIVTPGVDDGPVLAQTPVAILPGDTVETLARRVQFAEHQLYPATLAAFVTRERSPDYLLGRVRELAMALPEADEVVSHGMPCFGIVKGKKFAYFTEDHHGDGKIALLVKISGAEEQAMLIELDEDRYYRPAYFGDGWVGIRLDLGDTDWDAIGEWLRKSWLAIAPKKLAGLMGVAEEF
;
A
#
# COMPACT_ATOMS: atom_id res chain seq x y z
N MET A 1 -2.28 13.67 -10.26
CA MET A 1 -2.42 13.23 -8.86
C MET A 1 -1.12 13.51 -8.11
N ALA A 2 -1.19 13.74 -6.80
CA ALA A 2 0.02 13.88 -5.98
C ALA A 2 0.76 12.53 -5.88
N LYS A 3 2.09 12.56 -6.08
CA LYS A 3 2.96 11.39 -5.91
C LYS A 3 3.16 11.10 -4.41
N ALA A 4 3.10 9.82 -4.03
CA ALA A 4 3.41 9.36 -2.69
C ALA A 4 4.83 9.75 -2.27
N ARG A 5 5.00 10.17 -1.02
CA ARG A 5 6.27 10.64 -0.45
C ARG A 5 7.01 9.49 0.19
N VAL A 6 8.07 9.01 -0.46
CA VAL A 6 8.87 7.87 0.01
C VAL A 6 10.18 8.37 0.60
N ALA A 7 10.52 7.89 1.80
CA ALA A 7 11.87 7.98 2.34
C ALA A 7 12.62 6.65 2.13
N VAL A 8 13.92 6.73 1.85
CA VAL A 8 14.77 5.54 1.67
C VAL A 8 15.82 5.47 2.76
N LEU A 9 16.01 4.30 3.37
CA LEU A 9 17.07 4.05 4.33
C LEU A 9 18.14 3.14 3.73
N ILE A 10 19.41 3.50 3.88
CA ILE A 10 20.57 2.79 3.32
C ILE A 10 21.70 2.64 4.34
N SER A 11 22.63 1.72 4.10
CA SER A 11 23.88 1.59 4.88
C SER A 11 25.15 1.59 4.03
N GLY A 12 25.06 1.76 2.71
CA GLY A 12 26.22 1.58 1.82
C GLY A 12 26.04 2.20 0.45
N ALA A 13 26.43 1.45 -0.60
CA ALA A 13 26.52 1.96 -1.97
C ALA A 13 25.20 2.51 -2.54
N GLY A 14 24.04 2.13 -1.99
CA GLY A 14 22.74 2.69 -2.36
C GLY A 14 22.27 2.33 -3.76
N THR A 15 22.69 1.20 -4.33
CA THR A 15 22.30 0.79 -5.70
C THR A 15 20.79 0.60 -5.86
N ASN A 16 20.12 0.00 -4.85
CA ASN A 16 18.67 -0.10 -4.83
C ASN A 16 18.00 1.27 -4.66
N MET A 17 18.56 2.14 -3.82
CA MET A 17 18.07 3.53 -3.69
C MET A 17 18.16 4.27 -5.03
N ALA A 18 19.27 4.13 -5.75
CA ALA A 18 19.44 4.71 -7.08
C ALA A 18 18.40 4.16 -8.08
N ALA A 19 18.12 2.85 -8.06
CA ALA A 19 17.07 2.27 -8.91
C ALA A 19 15.68 2.87 -8.61
N LEU A 20 15.32 3.01 -7.34
CA LEU A 20 14.08 3.69 -6.92
C LEU A 20 14.06 5.16 -7.37
N LEU A 21 15.18 5.86 -7.21
CA LEU A 21 15.36 7.26 -7.59
C LEU A 21 15.14 7.46 -9.10
N TYR A 22 15.80 6.66 -9.94
CA TYR A 22 15.66 6.79 -11.39
C TYR A 22 14.26 6.40 -11.87
N ALA A 23 13.62 5.40 -11.26
CA ALA A 23 12.24 5.07 -11.54
C ALA A 23 11.28 6.22 -11.17
N ALA A 24 11.53 6.92 -10.06
CA ALA A 24 10.72 8.07 -9.61
C ALA A 24 10.70 9.23 -10.61
N LYS A 25 11.70 9.32 -11.50
CA LYS A 25 11.78 10.35 -12.55
C LYS A 25 10.80 10.11 -13.69
N ALA A 26 10.25 8.91 -13.84
CA ALA A 26 9.24 8.64 -14.86
C ALA A 26 7.95 9.45 -14.57
N THR A 27 7.31 9.94 -15.63
CA THR A 27 6.11 10.80 -15.54
C THR A 27 4.94 10.09 -14.86
N ASP A 28 4.80 8.80 -15.11
CA ASP A 28 3.75 7.91 -14.59
C ASP A 28 4.11 7.26 -13.24
N CYS A 29 5.33 7.46 -12.72
CA CYS A 29 5.71 6.90 -11.43
C CYS A 29 4.86 7.51 -10.30
N PRO A 30 4.16 6.70 -9.49
CA PRO A 30 3.22 7.20 -8.48
C PRO A 30 3.89 7.68 -7.18
N TYR A 31 5.22 7.59 -7.07
CA TYR A 31 5.95 8.07 -5.91
C TYR A 31 7.09 9.01 -6.29
N LYS A 32 7.54 9.78 -5.31
CA LYS A 32 8.77 10.56 -5.33
C LYS A 32 9.57 10.28 -4.08
N LEU A 33 10.89 10.30 -4.19
CA LEU A 33 11.77 10.25 -3.04
C LEU A 33 11.85 11.63 -2.40
N VAL A 34 11.57 11.73 -1.10
CA VAL A 34 11.62 12.99 -0.35
C VAL A 34 12.80 13.07 0.60
N PHE A 35 13.41 11.92 0.91
CA PHE A 35 14.48 11.82 1.91
C PHE A 35 15.31 10.55 1.72
N VAL A 36 16.61 10.64 1.97
CA VAL A 36 17.51 9.48 2.10
C VAL A 36 18.25 9.55 3.43
N GLY A 37 18.00 8.56 4.30
CA GLY A 37 18.65 8.41 5.59
C GLY A 37 19.71 7.33 5.58
N SER A 38 20.80 7.51 6.33
CA SER A 38 21.75 6.42 6.58
C SER A 38 22.19 6.30 8.02
N ASN A 39 22.39 5.05 8.45
CA ASN A 39 23.04 4.71 9.71
C ASN A 39 24.58 4.66 9.61
N ASP A 40 25.13 4.97 8.43
CA ASP A 40 26.54 5.13 8.15
C ASP A 40 26.77 6.49 7.44
N PRO A 41 27.37 7.50 8.10
CA PRO A 41 27.67 8.79 7.49
C PRO A 41 28.53 8.74 6.24
N ASP A 42 29.32 7.67 6.08
CA ASP A 42 30.22 7.49 4.95
C ASP A 42 29.58 6.67 3.81
N ALA A 43 28.28 6.34 3.90
CA ALA A 43 27.57 5.56 2.89
C ALA A 43 27.62 6.25 1.51
N PRO A 44 28.25 5.65 0.49
CA PRO A 44 28.42 6.30 -0.82
C PRO A 44 27.09 6.67 -1.50
N GLY A 45 26.00 5.97 -1.18
CA GLY A 45 24.67 6.28 -1.71
C GLY A 45 24.15 7.67 -1.32
N LEU A 46 24.64 8.27 -0.23
CA LEU A 46 24.24 9.63 0.18
C LEU A 46 24.63 10.68 -0.86
N ALA A 47 25.82 10.55 -1.45
CA ALA A 47 26.29 11.46 -2.49
C ALA A 47 25.42 11.40 -3.77
N ILE A 48 24.85 10.23 -4.08
CA ILE A 48 23.92 10.07 -5.20
C ILE A 48 22.62 10.84 -4.94
N ALA A 49 22.08 10.74 -3.72
CA ALA A 49 20.85 11.43 -3.33
C ALA A 49 21.03 12.95 -3.30
N ASP A 50 22.16 13.43 -2.76
CA ASP A 50 22.51 14.86 -2.71
C ASP A 50 22.67 15.46 -4.11
N ALA A 51 23.37 14.76 -5.01
CA ALA A 51 23.53 15.19 -6.41
C ALA A 51 22.19 15.31 -7.17
N GLU A 52 21.15 14.62 -6.70
CA GLU A 52 19.80 14.64 -7.25
C GLU A 52 18.86 15.60 -6.49
N GLY A 53 19.40 16.37 -5.55
CA GLY A 53 18.67 17.38 -4.79
C GLY A 53 17.69 16.82 -3.75
N ILE A 54 17.89 15.57 -3.31
CA ILE A 54 17.06 14.95 -2.27
C ILE A 54 17.68 15.24 -0.91
N ALA A 55 16.82 15.60 0.06
CA ALA A 55 17.25 15.81 1.44
C ALA A 55 17.92 14.54 2.00
N THR A 56 19.10 14.70 2.58
CA THR A 56 19.85 13.60 3.19
C THR A 56 20.06 13.83 4.68
N TRP A 57 20.17 12.74 5.42
CA TRP A 57 20.63 12.75 6.81
C TRP A 57 21.41 11.49 7.08
N ALA A 58 22.47 11.59 7.88
CA ALA A 58 23.17 10.42 8.33
C ALA A 58 23.72 10.58 9.74
N LEU A 59 23.67 9.49 10.50
CA LEU A 59 24.23 9.40 11.84
C LEU A 59 24.76 7.99 12.06
N SER A 60 25.97 7.87 12.62
CA SER A 60 26.49 6.55 12.95
C SER A 60 25.70 5.95 14.11
N HIS A 61 25.15 4.76 13.91
CA HIS A 61 24.43 4.02 14.94
C HIS A 61 25.37 3.30 15.95
N LYS A 62 26.69 3.32 15.70
CA LYS A 62 27.67 2.58 16.51
C LYS A 62 27.68 3.12 17.95
N GLY A 63 27.53 2.23 18.91
CA GLY A 63 27.49 2.58 20.34
C GLY A 63 26.16 3.17 20.82
N MET A 64 25.15 3.30 19.95
CA MET A 64 23.84 3.82 20.33
C MET A 64 22.86 2.68 20.63
N ASN A 65 22.02 2.90 21.64
CA ASN A 65 20.88 2.03 21.90
C ASN A 65 19.95 2.02 20.66
N ARG A 66 19.37 0.84 20.37
CA ARG A 66 18.51 0.62 19.20
C ARG A 66 17.33 1.59 19.17
N ASP A 67 16.55 1.63 20.24
CA ASP A 67 15.32 2.41 20.31
C ASP A 67 15.61 3.91 20.27
N ALA A 68 16.71 4.34 20.92
CA ALA A 68 17.16 5.73 20.88
C ALA A 68 17.58 6.17 19.46
N PHE A 69 18.27 5.31 18.71
CA PHE A 69 18.65 5.60 17.32
C PHE A 69 17.42 5.63 16.41
N ASP A 70 16.54 4.63 16.52
CA ASP A 70 15.36 4.52 15.67
C ASP A 70 14.37 5.67 15.93
N ALA A 71 14.31 6.22 17.15
CA ALA A 71 13.55 7.43 17.44
C ALA A 71 14.06 8.66 16.67
N LEU A 72 15.39 8.82 16.53
CA LEU A 72 15.97 9.89 15.72
C LEU A 72 15.65 9.70 14.23
N VAL A 73 15.72 8.45 13.75
CA VAL A 73 15.35 8.13 12.37
C VAL A 73 13.87 8.47 12.13
N ASP A 74 12.96 8.07 13.02
CA ASP A 74 11.52 8.37 12.92
C ASP A 74 11.26 9.89 12.88
N GLU A 75 11.96 10.67 13.70
CA GLU A 75 11.87 12.13 13.69
C GLU A 75 12.24 12.71 12.31
N GLN A 76 13.37 12.27 11.73
CA GLN A 76 13.81 12.75 10.42
C GLN A 76 12.85 12.35 9.30
N LEU A 77 12.35 11.11 9.32
CA LEU A 77 11.38 10.62 8.35
C LEU A 77 10.09 11.46 8.37
N ARG A 78 9.59 11.78 9.58
CA ARG A 78 8.39 12.60 9.76
C ARG A 78 8.62 14.06 9.39
N ALA A 79 9.77 14.63 9.77
CA ALA A 79 10.14 16.00 9.40
C ALA A 79 10.23 16.16 7.87
N ALA A 80 10.71 15.14 7.16
CA ALA A 80 10.70 15.09 5.70
C ALA A 80 9.30 14.84 5.10
N GLY A 81 8.28 14.60 5.93
CA GLY A 81 6.90 14.30 5.55
C GLY A 81 6.77 13.00 4.75
N ALA A 82 7.56 11.98 5.07
CA ALA A 82 7.45 10.67 4.44
C ALA A 82 6.12 9.99 4.81
N GLU A 83 5.50 9.37 3.81
CA GLU A 83 4.30 8.54 3.95
C GLU A 83 4.65 7.05 3.95
N PHE A 84 5.75 6.71 3.27
CA PHE A 84 6.25 5.35 3.13
C PHE A 84 7.78 5.29 3.33
N VAL A 85 8.28 4.13 3.76
CA VAL A 85 9.71 3.87 3.96
C VAL A 85 10.16 2.69 3.11
N ALA A 86 11.26 2.84 2.39
CA ALA A 86 11.91 1.78 1.63
C ALA A 86 13.30 1.48 2.23
N LEU A 87 13.51 0.24 2.69
CA LEU A 87 14.81 -0.23 3.14
C LEU A 87 15.60 -0.76 1.95
N ALA A 88 16.64 -0.04 1.54
CA ALA A 88 17.45 -0.34 0.37
C ALA A 88 18.88 -0.70 0.79
N GLY A 89 19.04 -1.91 1.34
CA GLY A 89 20.31 -2.36 1.92
C GLY A 89 20.62 -1.69 3.26
N TYR A 90 19.58 -1.54 4.10
CA TYR A 90 19.71 -1.02 5.46
C TYR A 90 20.14 -2.13 6.42
N MET A 91 21.40 -2.11 6.83
CA MET A 91 22.08 -3.16 7.60
C MET A 91 21.97 -2.94 9.11
N ARG A 92 20.75 -2.65 9.60
CA ARG A 92 20.45 -2.52 11.03
C ARG A 92 19.09 -3.11 11.35
N ILE A 93 19.04 -3.93 12.39
CA ILE A 93 17.78 -4.44 12.95
C ILE A 93 17.01 -3.26 13.57
N LEU A 94 15.78 -3.07 13.11
CA LEU A 94 14.84 -2.07 13.62
C LEU A 94 14.19 -2.55 14.92
N SER A 95 13.80 -1.62 15.80
CA SER A 95 13.00 -1.91 16.98
C SER A 95 11.53 -2.20 16.62
N ASP A 96 10.87 -2.99 17.45
CA ASP A 96 9.45 -3.31 17.30
C ASP A 96 8.58 -2.05 17.35
N ASP A 97 8.95 -1.06 18.19
CA ASP A 97 8.24 0.23 18.27
C ASP A 97 8.36 1.01 16.96
N PHE A 98 9.55 1.10 16.37
CA PHE A 98 9.74 1.76 15.08
C PHE A 98 8.94 1.07 13.98
N VAL A 99 9.00 -0.27 13.91
CA VAL A 99 8.24 -1.04 12.92
C VAL A 99 6.73 -0.86 13.14
N GLY A 100 6.26 -0.83 14.38
CA GLY A 100 4.86 -0.59 14.72
C GLY A 100 4.35 0.78 14.24
N ARG A 101 5.15 1.84 14.39
CA ARG A 101 4.80 3.20 13.92
C ARG A 101 4.69 3.30 12.40
N TRP A 102 5.39 2.44 11.67
CA TRP A 102 5.41 2.37 10.20
C TRP A 102 4.70 1.12 9.65
N ALA A 103 3.86 0.48 10.46
CA ALA A 103 3.13 -0.72 10.08
C ALA A 103 2.32 -0.50 8.81
N GLY A 104 2.44 -1.41 7.84
CA GLY A 104 1.77 -1.29 6.53
C GLY A 104 2.32 -0.18 5.63
N LYS A 105 3.39 0.52 6.01
CA LYS A 105 3.98 1.64 5.26
C LYS A 105 5.45 1.44 4.90
N MET A 106 6.03 0.30 5.26
CA MET A 106 7.46 0.04 5.09
C MET A 106 7.72 -1.25 4.30
N LEU A 107 8.58 -1.16 3.29
CA LEU A 107 9.05 -2.28 2.48
C LEU A 107 10.55 -2.52 2.65
N ASN A 108 10.96 -3.77 2.55
CA ASN A 108 12.36 -4.16 2.43
C ASN A 108 12.57 -5.01 1.18
N ILE A 109 13.74 -4.89 0.56
CA ILE A 109 14.22 -5.83 -0.43
C ILE A 109 15.29 -6.73 0.19
N HIS A 110 15.09 -8.04 0.05
CA HIS A 110 15.93 -9.06 0.65
C HIS A 110 16.55 -9.96 -0.44
N PRO A 111 17.86 -10.21 -0.44
CA PRO A 111 18.57 -10.95 -1.50
C PRO A 111 18.41 -12.47 -1.40
N SER A 112 17.19 -12.95 -1.16
CA SER A 112 16.84 -14.37 -1.26
C SER A 112 15.40 -14.56 -1.76
N LEU A 113 15.06 -15.81 -2.09
CA LEU A 113 13.68 -16.24 -2.31
C LEU A 113 13.04 -16.64 -0.97
N LEU A 114 12.56 -15.66 -0.21
CA LEU A 114 11.85 -15.90 1.06
C LEU A 114 10.73 -16.95 0.88
N PRO A 115 10.53 -17.86 1.85
CA PRO A 115 11.10 -17.86 3.21
C PRO A 115 12.53 -18.42 3.33
N LEU A 116 13.20 -18.78 2.23
CA LEU A 116 14.57 -19.30 2.28
C LEU A 116 15.57 -18.20 2.66
N TYR A 117 16.60 -18.59 3.43
CA TYR A 117 17.79 -17.77 3.75
C TYR A 117 17.46 -16.36 4.28
N LYS A 118 16.83 -16.28 5.45
CA LYS A 118 16.66 -15.02 6.20
C LYS A 118 18.01 -14.50 6.72
N GLY A 119 18.14 -13.20 6.91
CA GLY A 119 19.37 -12.59 7.44
C GLY A 119 20.52 -12.50 6.42
N LEU A 120 21.75 -12.77 6.85
CA LEU A 120 22.95 -12.43 6.08
C LEU A 120 23.47 -13.57 5.19
N ASN A 121 24.37 -13.25 4.26
CA ASN A 121 25.11 -14.21 3.42
C ASN A 121 24.22 -15.17 2.59
N THR A 122 23.04 -14.69 2.18
CA THR A 122 22.01 -15.46 1.48
C THR A 122 22.52 -16.15 0.21
N HIS A 123 23.38 -15.48 -0.56
CA HIS A 123 23.98 -16.03 -1.77
C HIS A 123 24.91 -17.22 -1.50
N SER A 124 25.74 -17.13 -0.46
CA SER A 124 26.58 -18.27 -0.04
C SER A 124 25.71 -19.44 0.37
N GLN A 125 24.70 -19.18 1.21
CA GLN A 125 23.79 -20.23 1.68
C GLN A 125 23.10 -20.97 0.51
N ALA A 126 22.62 -20.25 -0.51
CA ALA A 126 22.00 -20.86 -1.69
C ALA A 126 22.99 -21.70 -2.51
N ILE A 127 24.23 -21.21 -2.70
CA ILE A 127 25.28 -21.96 -3.42
C ILE A 127 25.68 -23.21 -2.64
N ASP A 128 25.92 -23.07 -1.34
CA ASP A 128 26.36 -24.14 -0.44
C ASP A 128 25.29 -25.25 -0.32
N ALA A 129 24.01 -24.87 -0.38
CA ALA A 129 22.87 -25.80 -0.41
C ALA A 129 22.72 -26.52 -1.77
N GLY A 130 23.42 -26.09 -2.82
CA GLY A 130 23.30 -26.64 -4.16
C GLY A 130 22.01 -26.24 -4.88
N ASP A 131 21.44 -25.09 -4.53
CA ASP A 131 20.21 -24.61 -5.16
C ASP A 131 20.40 -24.29 -6.64
N LYS A 132 19.32 -24.47 -7.41
CA LYS A 132 19.29 -24.08 -8.83
C LYS A 132 19.00 -22.59 -9.01
N PHE A 133 18.40 -21.95 -8.01
CA PHE A 133 17.96 -20.56 -8.04
C PHE A 133 18.28 -19.87 -6.72
N GLY A 134 18.91 -18.72 -6.80
CA GLY A 134 18.81 -17.68 -5.79
C GLY A 134 17.71 -16.70 -6.20
N GLY A 135 17.80 -15.45 -5.73
CA GLY A 135 16.90 -14.40 -6.16
C GLY A 135 16.76 -13.31 -5.12
N CYS A 136 15.72 -12.50 -5.27
CA CYS A 136 15.36 -11.46 -4.33
C CYS A 136 13.85 -11.43 -4.07
N SER A 137 13.48 -10.92 -2.90
CA SER A 137 12.09 -10.75 -2.46
C SER A 137 11.87 -9.32 -1.99
N VAL A 138 10.76 -8.71 -2.39
CA VAL A 138 10.26 -7.48 -1.77
C VAL A 138 9.12 -7.87 -0.83
N HIS A 139 9.20 -7.44 0.43
CA HIS A 139 8.22 -7.79 1.45
C HIS A 139 7.88 -6.60 2.34
N ILE A 140 6.69 -6.67 2.96
CA ILE A 140 6.30 -5.73 4.02
C ILE A 140 7.18 -5.99 5.24
N VAL A 141 7.62 -4.93 5.91
CA VAL A 141 8.39 -5.07 7.14
C VAL A 141 7.46 -5.30 8.32
N THR A 142 7.75 -6.34 9.09
CA THR A 142 7.12 -6.68 10.37
C THR A 142 8.21 -6.79 11.46
N PRO A 143 7.87 -6.86 12.76
CA PRO A 143 8.89 -6.93 13.82
C PRO A 143 9.85 -8.13 13.71
N GLY A 144 9.41 -9.22 13.08
CA GLY A 144 10.26 -10.38 12.79
C GLY A 144 11.25 -10.09 11.65
N VAL A 145 12.46 -10.65 11.76
CA VAL A 145 13.49 -10.55 10.71
C VAL A 145 13.03 -11.27 9.46
N ASP A 146 12.90 -10.53 8.36
CA ASP A 146 12.50 -11.00 7.03
C ASP A 146 11.27 -11.93 7.04
N ASP A 147 10.30 -11.62 7.92
CA ASP A 147 9.13 -12.48 8.19
C ASP A 147 7.80 -11.90 7.72
N GLY A 148 7.82 -10.68 7.19
CA GLY A 148 6.60 -10.05 6.72
C GLY A 148 6.11 -10.61 5.38
N PRO A 149 4.84 -10.32 5.02
CA PRO A 149 4.25 -10.78 3.77
C PRO A 149 5.10 -10.41 2.55
N VAL A 150 5.45 -11.42 1.76
CA VAL A 150 6.15 -11.25 0.48
C VAL A 150 5.17 -10.71 -0.56
N LEU A 151 5.53 -9.60 -1.20
CA LEU A 151 4.72 -8.96 -2.23
C LEU A 151 5.12 -9.39 -3.64
N ALA A 152 6.42 -9.57 -3.86
CA ALA A 152 6.94 -10.00 -5.15
C ALA A 152 8.32 -10.65 -4.99
N GLN A 153 8.67 -11.53 -5.94
CA GLN A 153 9.97 -12.19 -5.99
C GLN A 153 10.47 -12.26 -7.43
N THR A 154 11.78 -12.38 -7.58
CA THR A 154 12.39 -12.72 -8.85
C THR A 154 13.45 -13.81 -8.65
N PRO A 155 13.22 -15.02 -9.16
CA PRO A 155 14.23 -16.07 -9.13
C PRO A 155 15.35 -15.76 -10.11
N VAL A 156 16.57 -16.06 -9.70
CA VAL A 156 17.78 -15.87 -10.52
C VAL A 156 18.53 -17.19 -10.55
N ALA A 157 18.74 -17.74 -11.75
CA ALA A 157 19.43 -19.00 -11.92
C ALA A 157 20.85 -18.95 -11.34
N ILE A 158 21.26 -20.01 -10.65
CA ILE A 158 22.63 -20.26 -10.23
C ILE A 158 23.28 -21.13 -11.31
N LEU A 159 24.31 -20.62 -11.96
CA LEU A 159 24.98 -21.28 -13.06
C LEU A 159 26.15 -22.14 -12.55
N PRO A 160 26.53 -23.21 -13.28
CA PRO A 160 27.73 -23.96 -12.95
C PRO A 160 28.96 -23.05 -12.86
N GLY A 161 29.66 -23.10 -11.71
CA GLY A 161 30.83 -22.27 -11.46
C GLY A 161 30.54 -20.85 -10.97
N ASP A 162 29.29 -20.51 -10.64
CA ASP A 162 28.99 -19.24 -9.98
C ASP A 162 29.72 -19.12 -8.64
N THR A 163 30.17 -17.91 -8.38
CA THR A 163 30.71 -17.44 -7.10
C THR A 163 29.65 -16.63 -6.39
N VAL A 164 29.86 -16.33 -5.11
CA VAL A 164 29.00 -15.42 -4.33
C VAL A 164 28.89 -14.07 -5.05
N GLU A 165 29.99 -13.56 -5.60
CA GLU A 165 30.05 -12.26 -6.27
C GLU A 165 29.31 -12.26 -7.61
N THR A 166 29.46 -13.32 -8.42
CA THR A 166 28.77 -13.39 -9.72
C THR A 166 27.27 -13.58 -9.56
N LEU A 167 26.84 -14.36 -8.56
CA LEU A 167 25.43 -14.48 -8.21
C LEU A 167 24.87 -13.16 -7.65
N ALA A 168 25.58 -12.53 -6.70
CA ALA A 168 25.17 -11.27 -6.09
C ALA A 168 24.93 -10.17 -7.14
N ARG A 169 25.84 -10.04 -8.12
CA ARG A 169 25.68 -9.08 -9.22
C ARG A 169 24.43 -9.36 -10.05
N ARG A 170 24.14 -10.63 -10.33
CA ARG A 170 22.97 -11.03 -11.12
C ARG A 170 21.66 -10.80 -10.34
N VAL A 171 21.66 -11.09 -9.04
CA VAL A 171 20.54 -10.79 -8.15
C VAL A 171 20.31 -9.29 -8.03
N GLN A 172 21.38 -8.49 -7.91
CA GLN A 172 21.27 -7.03 -7.84
C GLN A 172 20.56 -6.44 -9.07
N PHE A 173 20.78 -6.96 -10.28
CA PHE A 173 20.00 -6.53 -11.46
C PHE A 173 18.52 -6.87 -11.33
N ALA A 174 18.18 -8.05 -10.78
CA ALA A 174 16.79 -8.42 -10.51
C ALA A 174 16.16 -7.51 -9.45
N GLU A 175 16.90 -7.15 -8.41
CA GLU A 175 16.45 -6.20 -7.37
C GLU A 175 16.10 -4.83 -7.96
N HIS A 176 16.94 -4.31 -8.86
CA HIS A 176 16.73 -3.01 -9.51
C HIS A 176 15.49 -2.96 -10.38
N GLN A 177 15.02 -4.12 -10.88
CA GLN A 177 13.76 -4.21 -11.63
C GLN A 177 12.57 -4.42 -10.70
N LEU A 178 12.72 -5.34 -9.73
CA LEU A 178 11.65 -5.75 -8.84
C LEU A 178 11.23 -4.62 -7.90
N TYR A 179 12.20 -3.97 -7.24
CA TYR A 179 11.88 -3.06 -6.14
C TYR A 179 11.08 -1.83 -6.58
N PRO A 180 11.46 -1.11 -7.66
CA PRO A 180 10.69 0.07 -8.08
C PRO A 180 9.26 -0.27 -8.50
N ALA A 181 9.06 -1.38 -9.20
CA ALA A 181 7.74 -1.84 -9.64
C ALA A 181 6.86 -2.24 -8.45
N THR A 182 7.41 -3.01 -7.50
CA THR A 182 6.67 -3.40 -6.29
C THR A 182 6.35 -2.21 -5.41
N LEU A 183 7.28 -1.26 -5.25
CA LEU A 183 7.02 -0.04 -4.50
C LEU A 183 5.92 0.79 -5.15
N ALA A 184 5.93 0.96 -6.48
CA ALA A 184 4.89 1.67 -7.21
C ALA A 184 3.50 1.06 -6.95
N ALA A 185 3.37 -0.26 -7.09
CA ALA A 185 2.12 -0.96 -6.80
C ALA A 185 1.71 -0.83 -5.33
N PHE A 186 2.68 -0.89 -4.41
CA PHE A 186 2.42 -0.82 -2.97
C PHE A 186 1.91 0.54 -2.50
N VAL A 187 2.46 1.64 -3.01
CA VAL A 187 2.01 3.00 -2.62
C VAL A 187 0.66 3.37 -3.21
N THR A 188 0.23 2.70 -4.29
CA THR A 188 -1.09 2.88 -4.90
C THR A 188 -2.12 1.83 -4.50
N ARG A 189 -1.73 0.83 -3.69
CA ARG A 189 -2.58 -0.32 -3.37
C ARG A 189 -3.95 0.07 -2.82
N GLU A 190 -4.01 1.15 -2.04
CA GLU A 190 -5.24 1.60 -1.39
C GLU A 190 -6.25 2.21 -2.38
N ARG A 191 -5.81 2.41 -3.63
CA ARG A 191 -6.64 2.86 -4.76
C ARG A 191 -6.93 1.72 -5.74
N SER A 192 -6.40 0.51 -5.51
CA SER A 192 -6.67 -0.59 -6.42
C SER A 192 -8.14 -1.01 -6.31
N PRO A 193 -8.78 -1.42 -7.42
CA PRO A 193 -10.15 -1.92 -7.39
C PRO A 193 -10.36 -3.02 -6.34
N ASP A 194 -9.43 -3.97 -6.26
CA ASP A 194 -9.50 -5.09 -5.32
C ASP A 194 -9.48 -4.63 -3.86
N TYR A 195 -8.61 -3.67 -3.51
CA TYR A 195 -8.56 -3.14 -2.15
C TYR A 195 -9.84 -2.39 -1.81
N LEU A 196 -10.28 -1.49 -2.70
CA LEU A 196 -11.48 -0.69 -2.51
C LEU A 196 -12.73 -1.57 -2.38
N LEU A 197 -12.88 -2.57 -3.25
CA LEU A 197 -13.96 -3.55 -3.18
C LEU A 197 -13.88 -4.37 -1.89
N GLY A 198 -12.69 -4.79 -1.48
CA GLY A 198 -12.47 -5.51 -0.23
C GLY A 198 -12.96 -4.73 0.99
N ARG A 199 -12.64 -3.43 1.07
CA ARG A 199 -13.09 -2.53 2.15
C ARG A 199 -14.59 -2.27 2.10
N VAL A 200 -15.17 -2.04 0.92
CA VAL A 200 -16.62 -1.91 0.76
C VAL A 200 -17.33 -3.19 1.19
N ARG A 201 -16.82 -4.36 0.79
CA ARG A 201 -17.38 -5.67 1.17
C ARG A 201 -17.34 -5.86 2.67
N GLU A 202 -16.23 -5.55 3.33
CA GLU A 202 -16.11 -5.63 4.80
C GLU A 202 -17.21 -4.82 5.50
N LEU A 203 -17.38 -3.55 5.12
CA LEU A 203 -18.38 -2.66 5.70
C LEU A 203 -19.82 -3.08 5.37
N ALA A 204 -20.10 -3.40 4.11
CA ALA A 204 -21.44 -3.74 3.65
C ALA A 204 -21.92 -5.06 4.24
N MET A 205 -21.04 -6.07 4.33
CA MET A 205 -21.40 -7.40 4.85
C MET A 205 -21.49 -7.45 6.38
N ALA A 206 -21.03 -6.41 7.08
CA ALA A 206 -21.27 -6.24 8.52
C ALA A 206 -22.73 -5.83 8.83
N LEU A 207 -23.48 -5.35 7.83
CA LEU A 207 -24.89 -4.95 8.02
C LEU A 207 -25.81 -6.18 8.17
N PRO A 208 -26.91 -6.08 8.95
CA PRO A 208 -27.78 -7.22 9.20
C PRO A 208 -28.40 -7.80 7.92
N GLU A 209 -28.34 -9.13 7.80
CA GLU A 209 -28.85 -9.88 6.65
C GLU A 209 -28.32 -9.36 5.29
N ALA A 210 -27.10 -8.84 5.25
CA ALA A 210 -26.44 -8.45 4.00
C ALA A 210 -26.05 -9.66 3.14
N ASP A 211 -26.13 -9.47 1.83
CA ASP A 211 -25.82 -10.43 0.77
C ASP A 211 -25.07 -9.70 -0.36
N GLU A 212 -24.07 -10.37 -0.93
CA GLU A 212 -23.34 -9.94 -2.12
C GLU A 212 -23.66 -10.86 -3.30
N VAL A 213 -24.14 -10.26 -4.40
CA VAL A 213 -24.29 -10.95 -5.69
C VAL A 213 -23.69 -10.10 -6.80
N VAL A 214 -23.41 -10.71 -7.95
CA VAL A 214 -23.04 -9.95 -9.14
C VAL A 214 -24.30 -9.59 -9.92
N SER A 215 -24.45 -8.31 -10.26
CA SER A 215 -25.54 -7.80 -11.10
C SER A 215 -24.97 -6.90 -12.18
N HIS A 216 -25.29 -7.19 -13.44
CA HIS A 216 -24.77 -6.43 -14.60
C HIS A 216 -23.23 -6.29 -14.61
N GLY A 217 -22.52 -7.34 -14.16
CA GLY A 217 -21.06 -7.35 -14.08
C GLY A 217 -20.46 -6.61 -12.88
N MET A 218 -21.30 -6.01 -12.02
CA MET A 218 -20.87 -5.28 -10.83
C MET A 218 -21.16 -6.08 -9.55
N PRO A 219 -20.24 -6.09 -8.57
CA PRO A 219 -20.57 -6.51 -7.22
C PRO A 219 -21.69 -5.63 -6.66
N CYS A 220 -22.76 -6.24 -6.14
CA CYS A 220 -23.88 -5.51 -5.56
C CYS A 220 -24.31 -6.11 -4.23
N PHE A 221 -24.60 -5.22 -3.30
CA PHE A 221 -24.92 -5.54 -1.92
C PHE A 221 -26.40 -5.28 -1.67
N GLY A 222 -27.07 -6.25 -1.05
CA GLY A 222 -28.49 -6.20 -0.74
C GLY A 222 -28.84 -6.88 0.56
N ILE A 223 -30.11 -6.79 0.94
CA ILE A 223 -30.66 -7.61 2.02
C ILE A 223 -31.00 -8.98 1.42
N VAL A 224 -30.75 -10.08 2.14
CA VAL A 224 -31.08 -11.44 1.71
C VAL A 224 -32.55 -11.51 1.25
N LYS A 225 -32.77 -11.94 -0.01
CA LYS A 225 -34.10 -11.97 -0.67
C LYS A 225 -34.82 -10.61 -0.72
N GLY A 226 -34.10 -9.52 -0.50
CA GLY A 226 -34.59 -8.16 -0.45
C GLY A 226 -34.04 -7.27 -1.56
N LYS A 227 -34.13 -5.96 -1.35
CA LYS A 227 -33.65 -4.95 -2.31
C LYS A 227 -32.13 -4.77 -2.18
N LYS A 228 -31.52 -4.24 -3.24
CA LYS A 228 -30.12 -3.82 -3.25
C LYS A 228 -29.99 -2.41 -2.65
N PHE A 229 -28.99 -2.23 -1.80
CA PHE A 229 -28.67 -0.94 -1.17
C PHE A 229 -27.32 -0.39 -1.66
N ALA A 230 -26.43 -1.19 -2.25
CA ALA A 230 -25.20 -0.66 -2.80
C ALA A 230 -24.70 -1.42 -4.03
N TYR A 231 -23.93 -0.72 -4.85
CA TYR A 231 -23.20 -1.29 -6.00
C TYR A 231 -21.77 -0.78 -5.97
N PHE A 232 -20.81 -1.64 -6.28
CA PHE A 232 -19.44 -1.24 -6.55
C PHE A 232 -19.22 -1.18 -8.06
N THR A 233 -18.77 -0.04 -8.56
CA THR A 233 -18.53 0.18 -10.00
C THR A 233 -17.05 0.40 -10.24
N GLU A 234 -16.51 -0.24 -11.26
CA GLU A 234 -15.16 -0.02 -11.77
C GLU A 234 -15.26 0.27 -13.27
N ASP A 235 -14.79 1.44 -13.69
CA ASP A 235 -14.75 1.89 -15.08
C ASP A 235 -16.05 1.62 -15.86
N HIS A 236 -17.18 1.88 -15.21
CA HIS A 236 -18.47 1.47 -15.73
C HIS A 236 -18.86 2.38 -16.91
N HIS A 237 -18.80 1.81 -18.11
CA HIS A 237 -18.91 2.52 -19.40
C HIS A 237 -17.70 3.35 -19.81
N GLY A 238 -16.48 3.00 -19.35
CA GLY A 238 -15.26 3.70 -19.78
C GLY A 238 -15.11 5.09 -19.16
N ASP A 239 -15.72 5.32 -18.00
CA ASP A 239 -15.70 6.62 -17.31
C ASP A 239 -14.46 6.82 -16.43
N GLY A 240 -13.63 5.78 -16.27
CA GLY A 240 -12.38 5.79 -15.52
C GLY A 240 -12.55 5.91 -14.00
N LYS A 241 -13.75 5.65 -13.45
CA LYS A 241 -14.05 5.83 -12.03
C LYS A 241 -14.17 4.49 -11.30
N ILE A 242 -13.66 4.45 -10.08
CA ILE A 242 -14.02 3.41 -9.11
C ILE A 242 -14.89 4.05 -8.04
N ALA A 243 -16.11 3.56 -7.87
CA ALA A 243 -17.10 4.23 -7.02
C ALA A 243 -18.01 3.25 -6.28
N LEU A 244 -18.58 3.75 -5.20
CA LEU A 244 -19.68 3.15 -4.48
C LEU A 244 -20.97 3.88 -4.86
N LEU A 245 -21.97 3.15 -5.35
CA LEU A 245 -23.31 3.68 -5.55
C LEU A 245 -24.17 3.35 -4.33
N VAL A 246 -24.76 4.36 -3.71
CA VAL A 246 -25.66 4.23 -2.55
C VAL A 246 -26.98 4.95 -2.77
N LYS A 247 -28.00 4.53 -2.03
CA LYS A 247 -29.31 5.20 -2.01
C LYS A 247 -29.26 6.47 -1.18
N ILE A 248 -29.98 7.47 -1.66
CA ILE A 248 -30.17 8.78 -1.03
C ILE A 248 -31.66 9.12 -0.99
N SER A 249 -32.02 10.22 -0.33
CA SER A 249 -33.41 10.62 -0.14
C SER A 249 -34.11 11.14 -1.40
N GLY A 250 -33.35 11.66 -2.38
CA GLY A 250 -33.86 12.03 -3.70
C GLY A 250 -33.01 13.08 -4.43
N ALA A 251 -33.59 13.68 -5.48
CA ALA A 251 -32.89 14.58 -6.41
C ALA A 251 -32.26 15.81 -5.74
N GLU A 252 -32.91 16.38 -4.72
CA GLU A 252 -32.40 17.56 -4.01
C GLU A 252 -31.11 17.25 -3.25
N GLU A 253 -31.08 16.14 -2.50
CA GLU A 253 -29.86 15.67 -1.83
C GLU A 253 -28.77 15.33 -2.84
N GLN A 254 -29.12 14.70 -3.96
CA GLN A 254 -28.17 14.39 -5.03
C GLN A 254 -27.48 15.67 -5.55
N ALA A 255 -28.27 16.69 -5.86
CA ALA A 255 -27.76 17.95 -6.38
C ALA A 255 -26.86 18.66 -5.36
N MET A 256 -27.27 18.69 -4.09
CA MET A 256 -26.48 19.31 -3.01
C MET A 256 -25.13 18.61 -2.80
N LEU A 257 -25.09 17.27 -2.84
CA LEU A 257 -23.83 16.53 -2.69
C LEU A 257 -22.86 16.81 -3.85
N ILE A 258 -23.37 16.85 -5.08
CA ILE A 258 -22.56 17.15 -6.28
C ILE A 258 -22.07 18.60 -6.25
N GLU A 259 -22.90 19.55 -5.81
CA GLU A 259 -22.50 20.96 -5.66
C GLU A 259 -21.44 21.14 -4.56
N LEU A 260 -21.51 20.35 -3.49
CA LEU A 260 -20.54 20.39 -2.40
C LEU A 260 -19.16 19.88 -2.83
N ASP A 261 -19.13 18.80 -3.62
CA ASP A 261 -17.89 18.18 -4.10
C ASP A 261 -18.16 17.39 -5.41
N GLU A 262 -17.98 18.06 -6.54
CA GLU A 262 -18.23 17.51 -7.88
C GLU A 262 -17.19 16.45 -8.30
N ASP A 263 -16.02 16.43 -7.65
CA ASP A 263 -14.98 15.42 -7.89
C ASP A 263 -15.35 14.10 -7.19
N ARG A 264 -15.94 14.17 -5.99
CA ARG A 264 -16.37 13.00 -5.20
C ARG A 264 -17.70 12.44 -5.67
N TYR A 265 -18.69 13.29 -5.86
CA TYR A 265 -20.09 12.89 -6.05
C TYR A 265 -20.53 13.08 -7.49
N TYR A 266 -21.26 12.10 -8.01
CA TYR A 266 -21.84 12.21 -9.35
C TYR A 266 -23.17 11.47 -9.46
N ARG A 267 -23.94 11.81 -10.49
CA ARG A 267 -25.16 11.09 -10.86
C ARG A 267 -24.79 9.79 -11.60
N PRO A 268 -25.05 8.61 -11.04
CA PRO A 268 -24.79 7.35 -11.73
C PRO A 268 -25.77 7.13 -12.89
N ALA A 269 -25.25 6.77 -14.05
CA ALA A 269 -26.06 6.48 -15.23
C ALA A 269 -27.01 5.31 -14.96
N TYR A 270 -28.29 5.44 -15.37
CA TYR A 270 -29.32 4.40 -15.27
C TYR A 270 -29.83 4.02 -13.85
N PHE A 271 -29.36 4.66 -12.79
CA PHE A 271 -29.83 4.41 -11.41
C PHE A 271 -30.95 5.36 -10.94
N GLY A 272 -31.12 6.51 -11.60
CA GLY A 272 -32.14 7.52 -11.27
C GLY A 272 -31.77 8.41 -10.07
N ASP A 273 -32.68 9.29 -9.68
CA ASP A 273 -32.39 10.36 -8.71
C ASP A 273 -32.35 9.89 -7.23
N GLY A 274 -32.69 8.63 -6.97
CA GLY A 274 -32.61 8.02 -5.64
C GLY A 274 -31.24 7.41 -5.31
N TRP A 275 -30.22 7.67 -6.13
CA TRP A 275 -28.88 7.11 -5.99
C TRP A 275 -27.81 8.17 -6.22
N VAL A 276 -26.66 8.04 -5.55
CA VAL A 276 -25.46 8.85 -5.83
C VAL A 276 -24.26 7.94 -5.98
N GLY A 277 -23.34 8.30 -6.87
CA GLY A 277 -22.03 7.68 -6.97
C GLY A 277 -21.03 8.44 -6.12
N ILE A 278 -20.29 7.73 -5.28
CA ILE A 278 -19.24 8.25 -4.41
C ILE A 278 -17.93 7.66 -4.89
N ARG A 279 -17.05 8.47 -5.47
CA ARG A 279 -15.74 8.00 -5.92
C ARG A 279 -14.87 7.54 -4.74
N LEU A 280 -14.15 6.45 -4.95
CA LEU A 280 -13.29 5.80 -3.94
C LEU A 280 -11.80 5.83 -4.33
N ASP A 281 -11.50 6.15 -5.57
CA ASP A 281 -10.17 6.12 -6.21
C ASP A 281 -9.40 7.45 -6.11
N LEU A 282 -9.97 8.46 -5.44
CA LEU A 282 -9.31 9.76 -5.24
C LEU A 282 -8.10 9.69 -4.30
N GLY A 283 -8.02 8.64 -3.46
CA GLY A 283 -6.85 8.37 -2.60
C GLY A 283 -6.89 8.98 -1.21
N ASP A 284 -8.06 9.45 -0.81
CA ASP A 284 -8.39 10.18 0.42
C ASP A 284 -9.72 9.68 1.01
N THR A 285 -10.10 8.45 0.70
CA THR A 285 -11.39 7.85 1.09
C THR A 285 -11.52 7.75 2.61
N ASP A 286 -12.51 8.45 3.16
CA ASP A 286 -12.93 8.35 4.56
C ASP A 286 -13.83 7.11 4.73
N TRP A 287 -13.26 6.02 5.26
CA TRP A 287 -13.96 4.75 5.42
C TRP A 287 -15.08 4.79 6.47
N ASP A 288 -15.00 5.68 7.46
CA ASP A 288 -16.07 5.84 8.46
C ASP A 288 -17.28 6.50 7.80
N ALA A 289 -17.06 7.54 7.00
CA ALA A 289 -18.10 8.17 6.19
C ALA A 289 -18.72 7.19 5.18
N ILE A 290 -17.91 6.33 4.54
CA ILE A 290 -18.42 5.27 3.64
C ILE A 290 -19.29 4.27 4.41
N GLY A 291 -18.90 3.87 5.62
CA GLY A 291 -19.71 3.02 6.49
C GLY A 291 -21.08 3.64 6.79
N GLU A 292 -21.11 4.93 7.11
CA GLU A 292 -22.36 5.67 7.34
C GLU A 292 -23.24 5.75 6.08
N TRP A 293 -22.64 5.94 4.90
CA TRP A 293 -23.38 5.90 3.63
C TRP A 293 -24.02 4.54 3.35
N LEU A 294 -23.28 3.45 3.58
CA LEU A 294 -23.79 2.09 3.44
C LEU A 294 -24.95 1.84 4.42
N ARG A 295 -24.80 2.27 5.68
CA ARG A 295 -25.82 2.15 6.72
C ARG A 295 -27.10 2.91 6.37
N LYS A 296 -26.99 4.19 5.97
CA LYS A 296 -28.14 5.00 5.53
C LYS A 296 -28.87 4.36 4.35
N SER A 297 -28.11 3.91 3.36
CA SER A 297 -28.66 3.25 2.18
C SER A 297 -29.40 1.95 2.51
N TRP A 298 -28.83 1.15 3.42
CA TRP A 298 -29.46 -0.07 3.93
C TRP A 298 -30.76 0.24 4.69
N LEU A 299 -30.74 1.23 5.60
CA LEU A 299 -31.93 1.66 6.37
C LEU A 299 -33.07 2.12 5.46
N ALA A 300 -32.75 2.77 4.34
CA ALA A 300 -33.74 3.24 3.37
C ALA A 300 -34.55 2.09 2.72
N ILE A 301 -34.05 0.85 2.75
CA ILE A 301 -34.73 -0.32 2.18
C ILE A 301 -35.04 -1.42 3.20
N ALA A 302 -34.54 -1.31 4.43
CA ALA A 302 -34.64 -2.34 5.44
C ALA A 302 -36.10 -2.57 5.87
N PRO A 303 -36.56 -3.83 5.96
CA PRO A 303 -37.81 -4.16 6.63
C PRO A 303 -37.81 -3.63 8.07
N LYS A 304 -38.96 -3.14 8.56
CA LYS A 304 -39.10 -2.57 9.92
C LYS A 304 -38.52 -3.45 11.03
N LYS A 305 -38.67 -4.78 10.91
CA LYS A 305 -38.14 -5.75 11.87
C LYS A 305 -36.61 -5.72 11.97
N LEU A 306 -35.92 -5.54 10.85
CA LEU A 306 -34.45 -5.47 10.80
C LEU A 306 -33.94 -4.08 11.22
N ALA A 307 -34.62 -3.01 10.81
CA ALA A 307 -34.28 -1.66 11.25
C ALA A 307 -34.34 -1.51 12.78
N GLY A 308 -35.32 -2.15 13.43
CA GLY A 308 -35.45 -2.16 14.88
C GLY A 308 -34.31 -2.84 15.63
N LEU A 309 -33.60 -3.81 15.02
CA LEU A 309 -32.46 -4.48 15.65
C LEU A 309 -31.22 -3.57 15.75
N MET A 310 -31.05 -2.63 14.80
CA MET A 310 -29.96 -1.65 14.85
C MET A 310 -30.21 -0.55 15.89
N GLY A 311 -31.46 -0.08 16.01
CA GLY A 311 -31.81 0.93 17.01
C GLY A 311 -31.58 0.46 18.46
N VAL A 312 -31.75 -0.84 18.73
CA VAL A 312 -31.44 -1.42 20.04
C VAL A 312 -29.93 -1.54 20.27
N ALA A 313 -29.13 -1.80 19.23
CA ALA A 313 -27.68 -1.91 19.34
C ALA A 313 -26.96 -0.57 19.54
N GLU A 314 -27.57 0.57 19.15
CA GLU A 314 -27.06 1.93 19.41
C GLU A 314 -27.42 2.44 20.84
N GLU A 315 -28.32 1.77 21.57
CA GLU A 315 -28.73 2.12 22.94
C GLU A 315 -27.93 1.38 24.05
N PHE A 316 -26.97 0.52 23.70
CA PHE A 316 -26.07 -0.21 24.62
C PHE A 316 -24.60 0.11 24.33
#